data_AF-A0A964E5I2-F1
#
_entry.id   AF-A0A964E5I2-F1
#
_cell.length_a   1.000
_cell.length_b   1.000
_cell.length_c   1.000
_cell.angle_alpha   90.00
_cell.angle_beta   90.00
_cell.angle_gamma   90.00
#
_symmetry.space_group_name_H-M   'P 1'
#
loop_
_entity.id
_entity.type
_entity.pdbx_description
1 polymer ?
#
loop_
_entity_poly.entity_id
_entity_poly.type
_entity_poly.pdbx_seq_one_letter_code
_entity_poly.pdbx_strand_id
1 'polypeptide(L)'
;MNRQVAAKGAGADPMAPAQPDWLRHDLVISGPAIDVQAFQSAAAGSGAIPWHLPDLSLAEEDQLHALLNPPDGSRGLSLAAARILARQLRSAVESQADRVIQAAGRSKACPFDLHALLPIPAMILQRGPDHPGSRAWLRQHWGVVQSLRQVRQVTGLHGGSPRRSARIAYEFWSADWTPWPALGTLRKTWPSLVFDCRPDYAHG
;
A
#
# COMPACT_ATOMS: atom_id res chain seq x y z
N MET A 1 47.02 -8.15 -11.92
CA MET A 1 46.26 -8.96 -12.89
C MET A 1 45.81 -10.21 -12.15
N ASN A 2 44.55 -10.55 -11.90
CA ASN A 2 43.28 -10.08 -12.45
C ASN A 2 42.14 -10.38 -11.44
N ARG A 3 41.29 -9.35 -11.25
CA ARG A 3 39.85 -9.32 -10.91
C ARG A 3 39.21 -10.44 -10.06
N GLN A 4 39.00 -10.10 -8.78
CA GLN A 4 37.74 -10.37 -8.08
C GLN A 4 36.56 -9.77 -8.88
N VAL A 5 35.54 -10.58 -9.15
CA VAL A 5 34.20 -10.08 -9.47
C VAL A 5 33.29 -10.57 -8.35
N ALA A 6 33.24 -9.81 -7.27
CA ALA A 6 32.14 -9.88 -6.32
C ALA A 6 30.94 -9.20 -6.99
N ALA A 7 29.92 -9.98 -7.34
CA ALA A 7 28.61 -9.43 -7.67
C ALA A 7 28.00 -8.87 -6.39
N LYS A 8 28.32 -7.60 -6.12
CA LYS A 8 27.72 -6.80 -5.06
C LYS A 8 26.27 -6.54 -5.49
N GLY A 9 25.31 -7.16 -4.80
CA GLY A 9 23.89 -6.89 -4.98
C GLY A 9 23.65 -5.38 -5.00
N ALA A 10 22.97 -4.91 -6.03
CA ALA A 10 22.49 -3.54 -6.08
C ALA A 10 21.72 -3.26 -4.78
N GLY A 11 22.17 -2.25 -4.04
CA GLY A 11 21.79 -2.01 -2.65
C GLY A 11 20.28 -2.06 -2.44
N ALA A 12 19.83 -3.09 -1.73
CA ALA A 12 18.52 -3.05 -1.10
C ALA A 12 18.54 -1.87 -0.13
N ASP A 13 17.65 -0.90 -0.35
CA ASP A 13 17.37 0.13 0.65
C ASP A 13 16.92 -0.61 1.92
N PRO A 14 17.71 -0.62 3.02
CA PRO A 14 17.36 -1.38 4.22
C PRO A 14 16.07 -0.87 4.86
N MET A 15 15.62 0.34 4.50
CA MET A 15 14.35 0.92 4.94
C MET A 15 13.18 0.55 4.03
N ALA A 16 13.40 -0.28 3.01
CA ALA A 16 12.39 -0.76 2.10
C ALA A 16 12.80 -2.13 1.54
N PRO A 17 12.69 -3.18 2.36
CA PRO A 17 12.97 -4.54 1.93
C PRO A 17 12.06 -4.94 0.76
N ALA A 18 12.52 -5.88 -0.06
CA ALA A 18 11.73 -6.42 -1.18
C ALA A 18 10.48 -7.16 -0.69
N GLN A 19 10.52 -7.69 0.53
CA GLN A 19 9.41 -8.33 1.23
C GLN A 19 9.25 -7.63 2.58
N PRO A 20 8.30 -6.70 2.73
CA PRO A 20 8.07 -6.05 4.00
C PRO A 20 7.38 -7.01 4.98
N ASP A 21 7.72 -6.85 6.24
CA ASP A 21 6.95 -7.46 7.32
C ASP A 21 5.60 -6.74 7.45
N TRP A 22 4.56 -7.50 7.76
CA TRP A 22 3.22 -6.93 7.93
C TRP A 22 2.92 -6.79 9.41
N LEU A 23 2.74 -5.55 9.85
CA LEU A 23 2.39 -5.23 11.22
C LEU A 23 0.89 -4.92 11.29
N ARG A 24 0.19 -5.55 12.23
CA ARG A 24 -1.24 -5.29 12.48
C ARG A 24 -1.39 -4.05 13.37
N HIS A 25 -2.42 -3.26 13.11
CA HIS A 25 -2.74 -2.07 13.89
C HIS A 25 -4.22 -2.00 14.23
N ASP A 26 -4.49 -1.56 15.45
CA ASP A 26 -5.79 -1.05 15.84
C ASP A 26 -5.73 0.48 15.86
N LEU A 27 -6.62 1.13 15.12
CA LEU A 27 -6.77 2.58 15.11
C LEU A 27 -8.15 2.94 15.64
N VAL A 28 -8.19 3.78 16.66
CA VAL A 28 -9.39 4.37 17.22
C VAL A 28 -9.40 5.86 16.93
N ILE A 29 -10.54 6.34 16.45
CA ILE A 29 -10.78 7.76 16.21
C ILE A 29 -12.00 8.20 16.99
N SER A 30 -11.88 9.28 17.76
CA SER A 30 -12.96 9.82 18.57
C SER A 30 -13.02 11.35 18.49
N GLY A 31 -14.22 11.90 18.62
CA GLY A 31 -14.44 13.35 18.62
C GLY A 31 -15.91 13.71 18.43
N PRO A 32 -16.22 14.96 18.02
CA PRO A 32 -17.58 15.36 17.68
C PRO A 32 -18.20 14.44 16.61
N ALA A 33 -19.48 14.09 16.78
CA ALA A 33 -20.14 13.11 15.92
C ALA A 33 -20.13 13.51 14.43
N ILE A 34 -20.32 14.81 14.15
CA ILE A 34 -20.32 15.33 12.78
C ILE A 34 -18.94 15.19 12.13
N ASP A 35 -17.87 15.46 12.88
CA ASP A 35 -16.49 15.36 12.38
C ASP A 35 -16.08 13.90 12.18
N VAL A 36 -16.50 13.00 13.07
CA VAL A 36 -16.26 11.55 12.92
C VAL A 36 -16.97 11.01 11.67
N GLN A 37 -18.21 11.43 11.41
CA GLN A 37 -18.96 11.03 10.21
C GLN A 37 -18.36 11.61 8.92
N ALA A 38 -17.96 12.88 8.95
CA ALA A 38 -17.28 13.52 7.83
C ALA A 38 -15.94 12.83 7.53
N PHE A 39 -15.16 12.51 8.56
CA PHE A 39 -13.93 11.75 8.43
C PHE A 39 -14.18 10.37 7.83
N GLN A 40 -15.16 9.60 8.33
CA GLN A 40 -15.48 8.27 7.81
C GLN A 40 -15.82 8.32 6.31
N SER A 41 -16.54 9.35 5.89
CA SER A 41 -16.94 9.55 4.49
C SER A 41 -15.76 9.90 3.59
N ALA A 42 -14.84 10.72 4.09
CA ALA A 42 -13.58 11.07 3.42
C ALA A 42 -12.59 9.90 3.38
N ALA A 43 -12.55 9.08 4.43
CA ALA A 43 -11.66 7.94 4.58
C ALA A 43 -12.03 6.76 3.69
N ALA A 44 -13.31 6.65 3.32
CA ALA A 44 -13.76 5.56 2.47
C ALA A 44 -13.24 5.73 1.02
N GLY A 45 -12.61 4.67 0.49
CA GLY A 45 -11.95 4.68 -0.81
C GLY A 45 -11.88 3.31 -1.48
N SER A 46 -11.03 3.18 -2.50
CA SER A 46 -10.82 1.92 -3.23
C SER A 46 -9.93 0.94 -2.47
N GLY A 47 -9.11 1.43 -1.54
CA GLY A 47 -8.13 0.64 -0.80
C GLY A 47 -6.89 0.27 -1.61
N ALA A 48 -6.75 0.81 -2.82
CA ALA A 48 -5.65 0.53 -3.71
C ALA A 48 -5.15 1.82 -4.35
N ILE A 49 -3.83 1.92 -4.50
CA ILE A 49 -3.19 3.06 -5.15
C ILE A 49 -3.33 2.89 -6.67
N PRO A 50 -3.88 3.89 -7.39
CA PRO A 50 -4.03 3.85 -8.85
C PRO A 50 -2.71 4.21 -9.55
N TRP A 51 -1.70 3.33 -9.38
CA TRP A 51 -0.43 3.48 -10.08
C TRP A 51 -0.64 3.48 -11.59
N HIS A 52 0.10 4.34 -12.28
CA HIS A 52 0.36 4.09 -13.69
C HIS A 52 1.39 2.97 -13.78
N LEU A 53 1.15 1.99 -14.66
CA LEU A 53 2.10 0.91 -14.89
C LEU A 53 3.00 1.29 -16.06
N PRO A 54 4.28 1.66 -15.82
CA PRO A 54 5.20 1.93 -16.91
C PRO A 54 5.61 0.62 -17.60
N ASP A 55 5.63 0.66 -18.94
CA ASP A 55 6.18 -0.35 -19.86
C ASP A 55 5.94 -1.82 -19.50
N LEU A 56 4.72 -2.28 -19.70
CA LEU A 56 4.34 -3.68 -19.54
C LEU A 56 5.04 -4.64 -20.51
N SER A 57 5.62 -4.14 -21.61
CA SER A 57 6.37 -4.97 -22.55
C SER A 57 7.72 -5.34 -21.95
N LEU A 58 8.44 -4.36 -21.39
CA LEU A 58 9.69 -4.63 -20.67
C LEU A 58 9.46 -5.54 -19.46
N ALA A 59 8.37 -5.31 -18.70
CA ALA A 59 8.01 -6.18 -17.58
C ALA A 59 7.72 -7.65 -18.01
N GLU A 60 7.10 -7.85 -19.18
CA GLU A 60 6.88 -9.18 -19.76
C GLU A 60 8.22 -9.86 -20.12
N GLU A 61 9.16 -9.11 -20.67
CA GLU A 61 10.51 -9.62 -20.98
C GLU A 61 11.27 -10.02 -19.70
N ASP A 62 11.27 -9.17 -18.67
CA ASP A 62 11.92 -9.47 -17.39
C ASP A 62 11.30 -10.72 -16.73
N GLN A 63 9.98 -10.85 -16.78
CA GLN A 63 9.27 -12.04 -16.29
C GLN A 63 9.63 -13.29 -17.11
N LEU A 64 9.71 -13.17 -18.44
CA LEU A 64 10.14 -14.26 -19.31
C LEU A 64 11.56 -14.72 -18.94
N HIS A 65 12.48 -13.77 -18.73
CA HIS A 65 13.85 -14.06 -18.31
C HIS A 65 13.89 -14.79 -16.95
N ALA A 66 13.10 -14.34 -15.97
CA ALA A 66 13.00 -14.97 -14.66
C ALA A 66 12.39 -16.38 -14.71
N LEU A 67 11.42 -16.63 -15.59
CA LEU A 67 10.80 -17.96 -15.77
C LEU A 67 11.73 -18.94 -16.50
N LEU A 68 12.57 -18.44 -17.41
CA LEU A 68 13.60 -19.23 -18.11
C LEU A 68 14.79 -19.54 -17.20
N ASN A 69 15.20 -18.59 -16.36
CA ASN A 69 16.37 -18.68 -15.50
C ASN A 69 16.01 -18.19 -14.09
N PRO A 70 15.35 -19.03 -13.28
CA PRO A 70 14.97 -18.67 -11.92
C PRO A 70 16.19 -18.23 -11.09
N PRO A 71 16.07 -17.14 -10.31
CA PRO A 71 17.19 -16.60 -9.54
C PRO A 71 17.61 -17.52 -8.37
N ASP A 72 16.75 -18.45 -7.97
CA ASP A 72 17.04 -19.47 -6.95
C ASP A 72 17.83 -20.68 -7.51
N GLY A 73 18.16 -20.68 -8.81
CA GLY A 73 18.88 -21.75 -9.48
C GLY A 73 18.04 -22.99 -9.76
N SER A 74 16.73 -22.95 -9.51
CA SER A 74 15.81 -24.02 -9.87
C SER A 74 15.70 -24.18 -11.39
N ARG A 75 15.19 -25.33 -11.83
CA ARG A 75 15.02 -25.61 -13.25
C ARG A 75 13.95 -24.70 -13.85
N GLY A 76 14.36 -23.82 -14.75
CA GLY A 76 13.44 -22.96 -15.50
C GLY A 76 12.50 -23.69 -16.44
N LEU A 77 11.47 -22.97 -16.89
CA LEU A 77 10.48 -23.45 -17.84
C LEU A 77 11.02 -23.52 -19.27
N SER A 78 10.34 -24.27 -20.14
CA SER A 78 10.62 -24.19 -21.58
C SER A 78 10.27 -22.79 -22.11
N LEU A 79 10.95 -22.34 -23.16
CA LEU A 79 10.68 -21.04 -23.78
C LEU A 79 9.21 -20.85 -24.19
N ALA A 80 8.59 -21.91 -24.72
CA ALA A 80 7.17 -21.88 -25.09
C ALA A 80 6.27 -21.67 -23.86
N ALA A 81 6.49 -22.43 -22.78
CA ALA A 81 5.71 -22.31 -21.55
C ALA A 81 5.94 -20.97 -20.85
N ALA A 82 7.20 -20.51 -20.78
CA ALA A 82 7.58 -19.26 -20.15
C ALA A 82 6.92 -18.05 -20.86
N ARG A 83 6.88 -18.05 -22.20
CA ARG A 83 6.20 -17.01 -22.99
C ARG A 83 4.69 -16.96 -22.74
N ILE A 84 4.04 -18.12 -22.64
CA ILE A 84 2.61 -18.19 -22.36
C ILE A 84 2.32 -17.59 -20.98
N LEU A 85 3.09 -17.99 -19.97
CA LEU A 85 2.90 -17.50 -18.60
C LEU A 85 3.22 -16.00 -18.47
N ALA A 86 4.31 -15.51 -19.08
CA ALA A 86 4.64 -14.09 -19.04
C ALA A 86 3.52 -13.21 -19.63
N ARG A 87 2.93 -13.61 -20.77
CA ARG A 87 1.76 -12.92 -21.35
C ARG A 87 0.55 -12.95 -20.43
N GLN A 88 0.25 -14.11 -19.83
CA GLN A 88 -0.88 -14.25 -18.90
C GLN A 88 -0.70 -13.35 -17.68
N LEU A 89 0.51 -13.28 -17.12
CA LEU A 89 0.84 -12.40 -16.01
C LEU A 89 0.69 -10.93 -16.41
N ARG A 90 1.22 -10.52 -17.57
CA ARG A 90 1.02 -9.17 -18.11
C ARG A 90 -0.45 -8.81 -18.22
N SER A 91 -1.26 -9.64 -18.89
CA SER A 91 -2.69 -9.38 -19.07
C SER A 91 -3.44 -9.32 -17.73
N ALA A 92 -3.06 -10.13 -16.76
CA ALA A 92 -3.63 -10.10 -15.42
C ALA A 92 -3.28 -8.80 -14.67
N VAL A 93 -2.02 -8.36 -14.76
CA VAL A 93 -1.54 -7.10 -14.17
C VAL A 93 -2.24 -5.90 -14.81
N GLU A 94 -2.35 -5.86 -16.13
CA GLU A 94 -3.05 -4.80 -16.88
C GLU A 94 -4.53 -4.73 -16.48
N SER A 95 -5.23 -5.86 -16.51
CA SER A 95 -6.64 -5.95 -16.10
C SER A 95 -6.85 -5.50 -14.65
N GLN A 96 -5.91 -5.81 -13.76
CA GLN A 96 -5.98 -5.40 -12.37
C GLN A 96 -5.75 -3.89 -12.22
N ALA A 97 -4.79 -3.32 -12.93
CA ALA A 97 -4.54 -1.88 -12.91
C ALA A 97 -5.76 -1.10 -13.42
N ASP A 98 -6.37 -1.54 -14.52
CA ASP A 98 -7.58 -0.91 -15.05
C ASP A 98 -8.71 -0.90 -14.03
N ARG A 99 -8.94 -2.02 -13.33
CA ARG A 99 -9.95 -2.09 -12.25
C ARG A 99 -9.66 -1.11 -11.14
N VAL A 100 -8.39 -1.00 -10.71
CA VAL A 100 -8.00 -0.08 -9.64
C VAL A 100 -8.19 1.37 -10.08
N ILE A 101 -7.78 1.72 -11.31
CA ILE A 101 -7.96 3.07 -11.88
C ILE A 101 -9.44 3.42 -11.99
N GLN A 102 -10.28 2.51 -12.49
CA GLN A 102 -11.72 2.74 -12.60
C GLN A 102 -12.43 2.85 -11.24
N ALA A 103 -11.92 2.15 -10.22
CA ALA A 103 -12.43 2.22 -8.86
C ALA A 103 -11.96 3.49 -8.10
N ALA A 104 -10.84 4.10 -8.52
CA ALA A 104 -10.27 5.27 -7.86
C ALA A 104 -11.28 6.43 -7.82
N GLY A 105 -11.51 6.99 -6.63
CA GLY A 105 -12.47 8.08 -6.42
C GLY A 105 -13.96 7.69 -6.50
N ARG A 106 -14.30 6.47 -6.93
CA ARG A 106 -15.70 6.00 -7.04
C ARG A 106 -16.03 4.94 -5.99
N SER A 107 -15.13 3.99 -5.79
CA SER A 107 -15.30 2.93 -4.81
C SER A 107 -15.15 3.47 -3.39
N LYS A 108 -15.98 2.95 -2.49
CA LYS A 108 -15.97 3.19 -1.04
C LYS A 108 -15.81 1.88 -0.26
N ALA A 109 -15.28 0.83 -0.93
CA ALA A 109 -15.19 -0.51 -0.39
C ALA A 109 -14.15 -0.65 0.74
N CYS A 110 -13.09 0.16 0.71
CA CYS A 110 -12.12 0.24 1.81
C CYS A 110 -12.55 1.33 2.78
N PRO A 111 -12.80 1.02 4.07
CA PRO A 111 -13.38 1.98 5.01
C PRO A 111 -12.35 2.97 5.60
N PHE A 112 -11.05 2.72 5.40
CA PHE A 112 -9.94 3.62 5.76
C PHE A 112 -8.82 3.52 4.72
N ASP A 113 -8.87 4.39 3.72
CA ASP A 113 -7.95 4.44 2.59
C ASP A 113 -7.05 5.69 2.67
N LEU A 114 -5.74 5.47 2.80
CA LEU A 114 -4.77 6.57 2.82
C LEU A 114 -4.75 7.37 1.52
N HIS A 115 -5.03 6.76 0.38
CA HIS A 115 -5.09 7.50 -0.89
C HIS A 115 -6.32 8.40 -0.98
N ALA A 116 -7.45 7.99 -0.38
CA ALA A 116 -8.65 8.83 -0.32
C ALA A 116 -8.44 10.06 0.60
N LEU A 117 -7.70 9.89 1.69
CA LEU A 117 -7.42 10.97 2.66
C LEU A 117 -6.23 11.86 2.29
N LEU A 118 -5.16 11.25 1.79
CA LEU A 118 -3.86 11.87 1.50
C LEU A 118 -3.40 11.42 0.10
N PRO A 119 -4.04 11.95 -0.96
CA PRO A 119 -3.85 11.46 -2.32
C PRO A 119 -2.41 11.60 -2.78
N ILE A 120 -1.92 10.56 -3.45
CA ILE A 120 -0.59 10.54 -4.07
C ILE A 120 -0.65 11.44 -5.31
N PRO A 121 0.27 12.41 -5.47
CA PRO A 121 0.30 13.28 -6.63
C PRO A 121 0.48 12.51 -7.94
N ALA A 122 -0.14 13.00 -9.02
CA ALA A 122 -0.09 12.36 -10.34
C ALA A 122 1.34 12.11 -10.84
N MET A 123 2.27 13.05 -10.61
CA MET A 123 3.68 12.89 -10.99
C MET A 123 4.39 11.73 -10.27
N ILE A 124 3.91 11.34 -9.09
CA ILE A 124 4.40 10.18 -8.34
C ILE A 124 3.71 8.91 -8.84
N LEU A 125 2.39 8.95 -9.07
CA LEU A 125 1.65 7.83 -9.65
C LEU A 125 2.21 7.38 -11.00
N GLN A 126 2.67 8.33 -11.83
CA GLN A 126 3.29 8.06 -13.13
C GLN A 126 4.60 7.26 -13.06
N ARG A 127 5.29 7.31 -11.93
CA ARG A 127 6.57 6.59 -11.74
C ARG A 127 6.36 5.10 -11.46
N GLY A 128 5.16 4.70 -11.08
CA GLY A 128 4.84 3.32 -10.70
C GLY A 128 5.28 2.95 -9.26
N PRO A 129 4.87 1.76 -8.80
CA PRO A 129 5.03 1.34 -7.39
C PRO A 129 6.49 1.10 -6.98
N ASP A 130 7.31 0.54 -7.88
CA ASP A 130 8.67 0.10 -7.55
C ASP A 130 9.73 1.19 -7.70
N HIS A 131 9.37 2.32 -8.33
CA HIS A 131 10.30 3.41 -8.55
C HIS A 131 10.79 4.00 -7.22
N PRO A 132 12.12 4.18 -7.01
CA PRO A 132 12.67 4.66 -5.73
C PRO A 132 12.06 5.97 -5.24
N GLY A 133 11.79 6.89 -6.17
CA GLY A 133 11.09 8.15 -5.87
C GLY A 133 9.65 7.99 -5.37
N SER A 134 8.91 6.98 -5.84
CA SER A 134 7.56 6.67 -5.33
C SER A 134 7.64 6.14 -3.91
N ARG A 135 8.53 5.18 -3.67
CA ARG A 135 8.76 4.59 -2.34
C ARG A 135 9.23 5.64 -1.34
N ALA A 136 10.14 6.53 -1.74
CA ALA A 136 10.60 7.65 -0.91
C ALA A 136 9.45 8.61 -0.55
N TRP A 137 8.61 8.96 -1.53
CA TRP A 137 7.44 9.81 -1.29
C TRP A 137 6.47 9.16 -0.28
N LEU A 138 6.15 7.88 -0.46
CA LEU A 138 5.25 7.16 0.45
C LEU A 138 5.82 7.09 1.87
N ARG A 139 7.13 6.81 2.03
CA ARG A 139 7.77 6.87 3.35
C ARG A 139 7.67 8.24 3.99
N GLN A 140 7.94 9.29 3.23
CA GLN A 140 7.93 10.65 3.75
C GLN A 140 6.52 11.09 4.17
N HIS A 141 5.51 10.78 3.35
CA HIS A 141 4.15 11.32 3.52
C HIS A 141 3.22 10.37 4.27
N TRP A 142 3.39 9.06 4.11
CA TRP A 142 2.58 8.04 4.76
C TRP A 142 3.31 7.30 5.87
N GLY A 143 4.64 7.20 5.82
CA GLY A 143 5.47 6.40 6.74
C GLY A 143 5.61 4.94 6.36
N VAL A 144 4.98 4.52 5.26
CA VAL A 144 4.93 3.14 4.79
C VAL A 144 5.18 3.13 3.28
N VAL A 145 5.62 2.01 2.72
CA VAL A 145 5.97 1.90 1.29
C VAL A 145 4.87 1.27 0.42
N GLN A 146 3.78 0.81 1.03
CA GLN A 146 2.65 0.20 0.35
C GLN A 146 1.33 0.72 0.94
N SER A 147 0.22 0.50 0.22
CA SER A 147 -1.11 0.73 0.77
C SER A 147 -1.40 -0.18 1.96
N LEU A 148 -2.31 0.25 2.83
CA LEU A 148 -2.79 -0.58 3.93
C LEU A 148 -3.51 -1.82 3.40
N ARG A 149 -3.40 -2.94 4.12
CA ARG A 149 -4.03 -4.21 3.77
C ARG A 149 -5.06 -4.64 4.81
N GLN A 150 -6.02 -5.45 4.36
CA GLN A 150 -7.09 -6.04 5.18
C GLN A 150 -7.79 -5.03 6.08
N VAL A 151 -7.97 -3.81 5.56
CA VAL A 151 -8.58 -2.71 6.29
C VAL A 151 -10.04 -3.06 6.55
N ARG A 152 -10.43 -3.07 7.82
CA ARG A 152 -11.81 -3.29 8.24
C ARG A 152 -12.20 -2.31 9.32
N GLN A 153 -13.46 -1.90 9.30
CA GLN A 153 -14.05 -1.16 10.41
C GLN A 153 -14.48 -2.15 11.49
N VAL A 154 -14.05 -1.94 12.74
CA VAL A 154 -14.45 -2.77 13.87
C VAL A 154 -15.84 -2.31 14.33
N THR A 155 -16.83 -3.18 14.19
CA THR A 155 -18.21 -2.93 14.64
C THR A 155 -18.34 -3.17 16.15
N GLY A 156 -19.33 -2.53 16.79
CA GLY A 156 -19.62 -2.76 18.22
C GLY A 156 -18.95 -1.81 19.22
N LEU A 157 -18.06 -0.90 18.79
CA LEU A 157 -17.54 0.18 19.65
C LEU A 157 -18.51 1.37 19.80
N HIS A 158 -19.82 1.11 19.71
CA HIS A 158 -20.88 2.09 19.89
C HIS A 158 -21.04 2.42 21.38
N GLY A 159 -20.01 3.05 21.96
CA GLY A 159 -19.94 3.48 23.34
C GLY A 159 -19.75 4.98 23.42
N GLY A 160 -20.83 5.72 23.19
CA GLY A 160 -20.87 7.17 23.36
C GLY A 160 -22.31 7.65 23.28
N SER A 161 -22.75 8.47 24.24
CA SER A 161 -24.01 9.18 24.08
C SER A 161 -23.92 10.02 22.79
N PRO A 162 -24.94 10.00 21.91
CA PRO A 162 -24.99 10.81 20.67
C PRO A 162 -24.71 12.30 20.90
N ARG A 163 -24.79 12.76 22.15
CA ARG A 163 -24.65 14.16 22.56
C ARG A 163 -23.24 14.64 22.91
N ARG A 164 -22.18 13.80 23.03
CA ARG A 164 -20.87 14.32 23.50
C ARG A 164 -19.57 13.76 22.90
N SER A 165 -19.52 12.54 22.34
CA SER A 165 -18.33 12.07 21.60
C SER A 165 -18.66 10.80 20.84
N ALA A 166 -18.50 10.80 19.52
CA ALA A 166 -18.56 9.59 18.71
C ALA A 166 -17.20 8.90 18.68
N ARG A 167 -17.21 7.60 18.35
CA ARG A 167 -16.00 6.79 18.19
C ARG A 167 -16.18 5.82 17.03
N ILE A 168 -15.14 5.68 16.23
CA ILE A 168 -14.98 4.65 15.20
C ILE A 168 -13.63 3.96 15.41
N ALA A 169 -13.51 2.72 14.97
CA ALA A 169 -12.23 2.04 14.97
C ALA A 169 -12.03 1.20 13.71
N TYR A 170 -10.77 1.02 13.38
CA TYR A 170 -10.29 0.27 12.24
C TYR A 170 -9.23 -0.71 12.69
N GLU A 171 -9.22 -1.88 12.06
CA GLU A 171 -8.06 -2.75 12.03
C GLU A 171 -7.47 -2.74 10.63
N PHE A 172 -6.15 -2.67 10.52
CA PHE A 172 -5.45 -2.77 9.24
C PHE A 172 -4.05 -3.35 9.43
N TRP A 173 -3.40 -3.66 8.31
CA TRP A 173 -2.00 -4.04 8.26
C TRP A 173 -1.20 -3.03 7.45
N SER A 174 -0.02 -2.69 7.91
CA SER A 174 0.92 -1.85 7.16
C SER A 174 2.29 -2.51 7.02
N ALA A 175 2.99 -2.11 5.95
CA ALA A 175 4.32 -2.61 5.62
C ALA A 175 5.38 -1.98 6.54
N ASP A 176 6.08 -2.81 7.29
CA ASP A 176 7.21 -2.58 8.21
C ASP A 176 6.95 -1.67 9.41
N TRP A 177 6.16 -0.61 9.22
CA TRP A 177 6.04 0.50 10.16
C TRP A 177 4.60 0.94 10.35
N THR A 178 4.30 1.51 11.51
CA THR A 178 3.06 2.27 11.72
C THR A 178 3.09 3.54 10.85
N PRO A 179 1.97 3.91 10.17
CA PRO A 179 1.93 5.07 9.27
C PRO A 179 1.87 6.42 10.02
N TRP A 180 2.84 6.69 10.90
CA TRP A 180 2.88 7.86 11.75
C TRP A 180 2.85 9.21 11.00
N PRO A 181 3.58 9.40 9.89
CA PRO A 181 3.49 10.63 9.10
C PRO A 181 2.09 10.89 8.54
N ALA A 182 1.39 9.85 8.05
CA ALA A 182 -0.01 9.98 7.62
C ALA A 182 -0.88 10.40 8.80
N LEU A 183 -0.83 9.66 9.92
CA LEU A 183 -1.63 9.97 11.11
C LEU A 183 -1.33 11.37 11.68
N GLY A 184 -0.08 11.81 11.64
CA GLY A 184 0.32 13.15 12.03
C GLY A 184 -0.26 14.24 11.14
N THR A 185 -0.34 13.99 9.83
CA THR A 185 -1.00 14.89 8.87
C THR A 185 -2.50 14.92 9.11
N LEU A 186 -3.13 13.75 9.30
CA LEU A 186 -4.58 13.65 9.57
C LEU A 186 -4.98 14.38 10.86
N ARG A 187 -4.18 14.28 11.92
CA ARG A 187 -4.42 15.04 13.17
C ARG A 187 -4.42 16.56 12.95
N LYS A 188 -3.62 17.07 12.00
CA LYS A 188 -3.59 18.50 11.65
C LYS A 188 -4.80 18.89 10.81
N THR A 189 -5.21 18.03 9.87
CA THR A 189 -6.37 18.27 8.99
C THR A 189 -7.70 18.13 9.74
N TRP A 190 -7.76 17.28 10.76
CA TRP A 190 -8.94 17.00 11.58
C TRP A 190 -8.66 17.30 13.06
N PRO A 191 -8.47 18.57 13.45
CA PRO A 191 -7.96 18.94 14.78
C PRO A 191 -8.94 18.65 15.92
N SER A 192 -10.24 18.48 15.62
CA SER A 192 -11.26 18.09 16.60
C SER A 192 -11.30 16.59 16.88
N LEU A 193 -10.56 15.79 16.11
CA LEU A 193 -10.50 14.34 16.24
C LEU A 193 -9.22 13.90 16.96
N VAL A 194 -9.38 12.91 17.83
CA VAL A 194 -8.28 12.22 18.51
C VAL A 194 -8.05 10.87 17.84
N PHE A 195 -6.80 10.61 17.46
CA PHE A 195 -6.37 9.37 16.82
C PHE A 195 -5.47 8.59 17.79
N ASP A 196 -5.92 7.43 18.25
CA ASP A 196 -5.15 6.48 19.07
C ASP A 196 -4.84 5.24 18.20
N CYS A 197 -3.58 5.05 17.86
CA CYS A 197 -3.13 3.94 17.01
C CYS A 197 -2.16 3.06 17.78
N ARG A 198 -2.44 1.76 17.79
CA ARG A 198 -1.66 0.76 18.54
C ARG A 198 -1.19 -0.32 17.57
N PRO A 199 0.12 -0.43 17.32
CA PRO A 199 0.69 -1.59 16.66
C PRO A 199 0.59 -2.82 17.56
N ASP A 200 0.24 -3.97 16.98
CA ASP A 200 0.32 -5.27 17.63
C ASP A 200 1.62 -5.96 17.25
N TYR A 201 2.57 -5.99 18.19
CA TYR A 201 3.87 -6.65 18.04
C TYR A 201 3.85 -8.12 18.45
N ALA A 202 2.70 -8.69 18.84
CA ALA A 202 2.61 -10.06 19.35
C ALA A 202 2.63 -11.15 18.27
N HIS A 203 2.72 -10.77 16.99
CA HIS A 203 2.71 -11.69 15.84
C HIS A 203 3.95 -11.51 14.93
N GLY A 204 5.13 -11.38 15.54
CA GLY A 204 6.43 -11.50 14.86
C GLY A 204 6.91 -12.95 14.83
#